data_AF-A0A2D6PPE8-F1
#
_entry.id   AF-A0A2D6PPE8-F1
#
_cell.length_a   1.000
_cell.length_b   1.000
_cell.length_c   1.000
_cell.angle_alpha   90.00
_cell.angle_beta   90.00
_cell.angle_gamma   90.00
#
_symmetry.space_group_name_H-M   'P 1'
#
loop_
_entity.id
_entity.type
_entity.pdbx_description
1 polymer ?
#
loop_
_entity_poly.entity_id
_entity_poly.type
_entity_poly.pdbx_seq_one_letter_code
_entity_poly.pdbx_strand_id
1 'polypeptide(L)'
;MSKPVLYLDIVGTLLLEKGGEMEMAPFAQQFVDGVRDAFEIRFLTSLEEHQAQRVGEKLGIQPAYVPFRHALGKASALRFDENFFWVDDDPNPADLLRLSDERCSDRLIPVSRREGVTEATLRKLFATLDDRRASGD
;
A
#
# COMPACT_ATOMS: atom_id res chain seq x y z
N MET A 1 -9.94 -15.58 -11.98
CA MET A 1 -9.50 -15.19 -10.62
C MET A 1 -9.73 -13.70 -10.47
N SER A 2 -10.21 -13.25 -9.31
CA SER A 2 -10.27 -11.81 -9.00
C SER A 2 -8.85 -11.22 -8.96
N LYS A 3 -8.71 -9.92 -9.24
CA LYS A 3 -7.42 -9.23 -9.07
C LYS A 3 -7.03 -9.28 -7.58
N PRO A 4 -5.74 -9.46 -7.25
CA PRO A 4 -5.27 -9.27 -5.88
C PRO A 4 -5.53 -7.82 -5.43
N VAL A 5 -5.74 -7.64 -4.13
CA VAL A 5 -5.95 -6.32 -3.52
C VAL A 5 -4.61 -5.69 -3.16
N LEU A 6 -4.40 -4.44 -3.53
CA LEU A 6 -3.26 -3.65 -3.07
C LEU A 6 -3.74 -2.61 -2.08
N TYR A 7 -3.47 -2.84 -0.79
CA TYR A 7 -3.58 -1.81 0.22
C TYR A 7 -2.38 -0.87 0.10
N LEU A 8 -2.65 0.42 -0.09
CA LEU A 8 -1.63 1.41 -0.37
C LEU A 8 -1.76 2.55 0.63
N ASP A 9 -0.70 2.77 1.40
CA ASP A 9 -0.59 4.01 2.16
C ASP A 9 -0.25 5.19 1.23
N ILE A 10 -0.50 6.40 1.72
CA ILE A 10 -0.26 7.64 1.01
C ILE A 10 0.90 8.40 1.63
N VAL A 11 0.86 8.74 2.92
CA VAL A 11 1.91 9.54 3.56
C VAL A 11 3.18 8.70 3.72
N GLY A 12 4.34 9.24 3.39
CA GLY A 12 5.61 8.50 3.35
C GLY A 12 5.74 7.49 2.21
N THR A 13 4.66 7.21 1.47
CA THR A 13 4.60 6.22 0.39
C THR A 13 4.41 6.88 -0.98
N LEU A 14 3.28 7.54 -1.19
CA LEU A 14 2.96 8.32 -2.40
C LEU A 14 3.20 9.82 -2.21
N LEU A 15 3.11 10.34 -0.98
CA LEU A 15 3.42 11.71 -0.63
C LEU A 15 4.59 11.75 0.35
N LEU A 16 5.52 12.67 0.15
CA LEU A 16 6.70 12.87 0.98
C LEU A 16 6.65 14.24 1.64
N GLU A 17 7.04 14.31 2.90
CA GLU A 17 7.24 15.59 3.58
C GLU A 17 8.64 16.13 3.25
N LYS A 18 8.71 17.30 2.62
CA LYS A 18 9.95 18.00 2.31
C LYS A 18 9.84 19.46 2.71
N GLY A 19 10.70 19.88 3.64
CA GLY A 19 10.72 21.28 4.08
C GLY A 19 9.41 21.77 4.71
N GLY A 20 8.59 20.86 5.26
CA GLY A 20 7.27 21.18 5.85
C GLY A 20 6.11 21.17 4.85
N GLU A 21 6.36 20.87 3.58
CA GLU A 21 5.32 20.72 2.56
C GLU A 21 5.19 19.25 2.11
N MET A 22 3.97 18.87 1.71
CA MET A 22 3.67 17.54 1.19
C MET A 22 3.78 17.54 -0.34
N GLU A 23 4.74 16.80 -0.87
CA GLU A 23 4.99 16.64 -2.30
C GLU A 23 4.70 15.21 -2.76
N MET A 24 4.36 15.03 -4.03
CA MET A 24 4.24 13.68 -4.61
C MET A 24 5.62 13.00 -4.67
N ALA A 25 5.71 11.73 -4.29
CA ALA A 25 6.92 10.94 -4.45
C ALA A 25 7.30 10.88 -5.94
N PRO A 26 8.59 11.02 -6.31
CA PRO A 26 9.01 11.15 -7.71
C PRO A 26 8.53 10.01 -8.62
N PHE A 27 8.37 8.80 -8.08
CA PHE A 27 7.95 7.61 -8.82
C PHE A 27 6.47 7.25 -8.62
N ALA A 28 5.68 8.06 -7.91
CA ALA A 28 4.30 7.72 -7.54
C ALA A 28 3.39 7.43 -8.75
N GLN A 29 3.44 8.28 -9.78
CA GLN A 29 2.63 8.09 -10.99
C GLN A 29 3.02 6.79 -11.72
N GLN A 30 4.32 6.57 -11.92
CA GLN A 30 4.83 5.37 -12.59
C GLN A 30 4.50 4.10 -11.81
N PHE A 31 4.57 4.16 -10.47
CA PHE A 31 4.14 3.07 -9.61
C PHE A 31 2.64 2.76 -9.81
N VAL A 32 1.77 3.77 -9.71
CA VAL A 32 0.32 3.61 -9.89
C VAL A 32 -0.03 3.07 -11.28
N ASP A 33 0.54 3.64 -12.33
CA ASP A 33 0.33 3.18 -13.70
C ASP A 33 0.77 1.71 -13.86
N GLY A 34 1.85 1.30 -13.19
CA GLY A 34 2.34 -0.08 -13.21
C GLY A 34 1.44 -1.08 -12.48
N VAL A 35 0.70 -0.66 -11.44
CA VAL A 35 -0.11 -1.58 -10.61
C VAL A 35 -1.60 -1.56 -10.94
N ARG A 36 -2.16 -0.48 -11.50
CA ARG A 36 -3.62 -0.30 -11.63
C ARG A 36 -4.34 -1.37 -12.45
N ASP A 37 -3.66 -1.98 -13.41
CA ASP A 37 -4.25 -3.04 -14.23
C ASP A 37 -4.11 -4.43 -13.61
N ALA A 38 -3.12 -4.62 -12.73
CA ALA A 38 -2.85 -5.89 -12.05
C ALA A 38 -3.57 -6.03 -10.70
N PHE A 39 -3.87 -4.92 -10.02
CA PHE A 39 -4.40 -4.91 -8.66
C PHE A 39 -5.73 -4.15 -8.55
N GLU A 40 -6.55 -4.54 -7.58
CA GLU A 40 -7.60 -3.68 -7.03
C GLU A 40 -6.97 -2.79 -5.95
N ILE A 41 -6.80 -1.51 -6.24
CA ILE A 41 -6.13 -0.58 -5.31
C ILE A 41 -7.13 -0.09 -4.26
N ARG A 42 -6.73 -0.15 -2.99
CA ARG A 42 -7.47 0.40 -1.85
C ARG A 42 -6.54 1.27 -1.02
N PHE A 43 -6.99 2.47 -0.64
CA PHE A 43 -6.22 3.34 0.23
C PHE A 43 -6.41 2.99 1.69
N LEU A 44 -5.31 2.63 2.36
CA LEU A 44 -5.23 2.36 3.79
C LEU A 44 -4.25 3.35 4.39
N THR A 45 -4.75 4.53 4.72
CA THR A 45 -3.89 5.68 5.06
C THR A 45 -4.41 6.43 6.29
N SER A 46 -3.49 7.13 6.96
CA SER A 46 -3.81 8.02 8.09
C SER A 46 -4.48 9.33 7.68
N LEU A 47 -4.51 9.65 6.38
CA LEU A 47 -5.26 10.80 5.87
C LEU A 47 -6.76 10.59 5.99
N GLU A 48 -7.51 11.70 6.10
CA GLU A 48 -8.96 11.63 5.96
C GLU A 48 -9.36 11.25 4.53
N GLU A 49 -10.52 10.60 4.39
CA GLU A 49 -11.02 10.09 3.11
C GLU A 49 -10.98 11.14 1.98
N HIS A 50 -11.45 12.35 2.26
CA HIS A 50 -11.49 13.43 1.26
C HIS A 50 -10.09 13.86 0.79
N GLN A 51 -9.07 13.73 1.63
CA GLN A 51 -7.68 14.04 1.28
C GLN A 51 -7.09 12.90 0.44
N ALA A 52 -7.34 11.65 0.83
CA ALA A 52 -6.93 10.48 0.08
C ALA A 52 -7.54 10.47 -1.34
N GLN A 53 -8.83 10.81 -1.47
CA GLN A 53 -9.50 10.95 -2.76
C GLN A 53 -8.82 11.97 -3.67
N ARG A 54 -8.45 13.16 -3.16
CA ARG A 54 -7.71 14.17 -3.93
C ARG A 54 -6.35 13.66 -4.44
N VAL A 55 -5.67 12.79 -3.67
CA VAL A 55 -4.42 12.15 -4.11
C VAL A 55 -4.69 11.16 -5.23
N GLY A 56 -5.74 10.34 -5.10
CA GLY A 56 -6.19 9.43 -6.16
C GLY A 56 -6.52 10.17 -7.46
N GLU A 57 -7.30 11.26 -7.38
CA GLU A 57 -7.66 12.10 -8.53
C GLU A 57 -6.43 12.63 -9.27
N LYS A 58 -5.43 13.13 -8.53
CA LYS A 58 -4.16 13.61 -9.11
C LYS A 58 -3.38 12.50 -9.83
N LEU A 59 -3.51 11.26 -9.37
CA LEU A 59 -2.85 10.08 -9.94
C LEU A 59 -3.70 9.37 -11.02
N GLY A 60 -4.90 9.88 -11.29
CA GLY A 60 -5.81 9.32 -12.28
C GLY A 60 -6.48 8.00 -11.86
N ILE A 61 -6.65 7.77 -10.56
CA ILE A 61 -7.28 6.57 -9.99
C ILE A 61 -8.38 6.94 -9.00
N GLN A 62 -9.33 6.03 -8.76
CA GLN A 62 -10.37 6.18 -7.74
C GLN A 62 -10.39 4.98 -6.78
N PRO A 63 -9.39 4.84 -5.89
CA PRO A 63 -9.30 3.72 -4.96
C PRO A 63 -10.39 3.79 -3.90
N ALA A 64 -10.89 2.64 -3.45
CA ALA A 64 -11.74 2.58 -2.27
C ALA A 64 -10.94 3.01 -1.03
N TYR A 65 -11.53 3.87 -0.19
CA TYR A 65 -10.95 4.23 1.10
C TYR A 65 -11.27 3.16 2.15
N VAL A 66 -10.26 2.77 2.92
CA VAL A 66 -10.39 1.73 3.95
C VAL A 66 -10.18 2.35 5.33
N PRO A 67 -11.25 2.58 6.11
CA PRO A 67 -11.12 3.09 7.46
C PRO A 67 -10.51 2.01 8.36
N PHE A 68 -9.64 2.41 9.28
CA PHE A 68 -9.07 1.53 10.29
C PHE A 68 -9.17 2.16 11.68
N ARG A 69 -9.04 1.32 12.71
CA ARG A 69 -9.06 1.78 14.10
C ARG A 69 -7.65 2.17 14.50
N HIS A 70 -7.37 3.48 14.66
CA HIS A 70 -6.02 3.97 15.00
C HIS A 70 -5.40 3.26 16.21
N ALA A 71 -6.19 2.97 17.24
CA ALA A 71 -5.72 2.27 18.45
C ALA A 71 -5.25 0.82 18.18
N LEU A 72 -5.65 0.21 17.07
CA LEU A 72 -5.34 -1.16 16.69
C LEU A 72 -4.39 -1.26 15.48
N GLY A 73 -3.98 -0.13 14.90
CA GLY A 73 -3.15 -0.09 13.69
C GLY A 73 -3.90 -0.37 12.39
N LYS A 74 -3.23 -0.12 11.26
CA LYS A 74 -3.77 -0.27 9.90
C LYS A 74 -4.10 -1.72 9.56
N ALA A 75 -3.31 -2.68 10.04
CA ALA A 75 -3.51 -4.11 9.79
C ALA A 75 -4.85 -4.64 10.33
N SER A 76 -5.49 -3.92 11.26
CA SER A 76 -6.83 -4.24 11.75
C SER A 76 -7.92 -4.17 10.68
N ALA A 77 -7.68 -3.47 9.58
CA ALA A 77 -8.61 -3.32 8.46
C ALA A 77 -8.25 -4.20 7.25
N LEU A 78 -7.15 -4.95 7.31
CA LEU A 78 -6.79 -5.90 6.26
C LEU A 78 -7.74 -7.10 6.27
N ARG A 79 -8.07 -7.57 5.07
CA ARG A 79 -8.86 -8.78 4.85
C ARG A 79 -7.94 -9.95 4.54
N PHE A 80 -7.62 -10.75 5.56
CA PHE A 80 -6.64 -11.84 5.48
C PHE A 80 -7.13 -13.05 4.67
N ASP A 81 -8.44 -13.13 4.41
CA ASP A 81 -9.08 -14.09 3.50
C ASP A 81 -8.88 -13.72 2.02
N GLU A 82 -8.41 -12.51 1.71
CA GLU A 82 -8.13 -12.06 0.35
C GLU A 82 -6.68 -12.33 -0.06
N ASN A 83 -6.44 -12.46 -1.37
CA ASN A 83 -5.09 -12.37 -1.93
C ASN A 83 -4.71 -10.88 -1.96
N PHE A 84 -3.91 -10.43 -1.01
CA PHE A 84 -3.58 -9.02 -0.82
C PHE A 84 -2.08 -8.77 -0.76
N PHE A 85 -1.71 -7.51 -1.00
CA PHE A 85 -0.40 -6.94 -0.72
C PHE A 85 -0.60 -5.59 -0.03
N TRP A 86 0.35 -5.18 0.79
CA TRP A 86 0.31 -3.90 1.49
C TRP A 86 1.61 -3.15 1.32
N VAL A 87 1.56 -1.92 0.82
CA VAL A 87 2.72 -1.02 0.69
C VAL A 87 2.57 0.08 1.73
N ASP A 88 3.56 0.18 2.63
CA ASP A 88 3.56 1.11 3.76
C ASP A 88 4.98 1.52 4.13
N ASP A 89 5.16 2.74 4.62
CA ASP A 89 6.47 3.27 5.03
C ASP A 89 6.77 3.01 6.50
N ASP A 90 5.75 2.90 7.33
CA ASP A 90 5.88 2.91 8.79
C ASP A 90 4.77 2.05 9.46
N PRO A 91 4.72 0.74 9.17
CA PRO A 91 3.81 -0.16 9.84
C PRO A 91 4.20 -0.26 11.33
N ASN A 92 3.24 -0.05 12.21
CA ASN A 92 3.52 -0.03 13.64
C ASN A 92 3.75 -1.47 14.17
N PRO A 93 4.29 -1.64 15.41
CA PRO A 93 4.55 -2.97 15.95
C PRO A 93 3.33 -3.90 16.05
N ALA A 94 2.13 -3.36 16.28
CA ALA A 94 0.90 -4.17 16.33
C ALA A 94 0.51 -4.66 14.93
N ASP A 95 0.76 -3.87 13.90
CA ASP A 95 0.55 -4.26 12.51
C ASP A 95 1.48 -5.42 12.11
N LEU A 96 2.76 -5.30 12.46
CA LEU A 96 3.77 -6.34 12.20
C LEU A 96 3.45 -7.65 12.95
N LEU A 97 3.03 -7.55 14.21
CA LEU A 97 2.63 -8.71 15.01
C LEU A 97 1.43 -9.42 14.36
N ARG A 98 0.42 -8.64 13.94
CA ARG A 98 -0.77 -9.20 13.29
C ARG A 98 -0.46 -9.89 11.97
N LEU A 99 0.39 -9.30 11.12
CA LEU A 99 0.84 -9.95 9.89
C LEU A 99 1.57 -11.28 10.17
N SER A 100 2.37 -11.31 11.23
CA SER A 100 3.08 -12.53 11.66
C SER A 100 2.13 -13.62 12.14
N ASP A 101 1.13 -13.27 12.96
CA ASP A 101 0.12 -14.20 13.48
C ASP A 101 -0.68 -14.85 12.33
N GLU A 102 -1.00 -14.06 11.30
CA GLU A 102 -1.71 -14.48 10.10
C GLU A 102 -0.77 -15.09 9.03
N ARG A 103 0.52 -15.27 9.33
CA ARG A 103 1.55 -15.85 8.45
C ARG A 103 1.64 -15.19 7.08
N CYS A 104 1.51 -13.88 7.04
CA CYS A 104 1.46 -13.09 5.80
C CYS A 104 2.44 -11.91 5.80
N SER A 105 3.49 -11.96 6.61
CA SER A 105 4.55 -10.94 6.66
C SER A 105 5.24 -10.69 5.31
N ASP A 106 5.25 -11.68 4.42
CA ASP A 106 5.74 -11.59 3.04
C ASP A 106 4.91 -10.63 2.16
N ARG A 107 3.65 -10.39 2.52
CA ARG A 107 2.71 -9.55 1.77
C ARG A 107 2.89 -8.05 2.04
N LEU A 108 3.68 -7.69 3.05
CA LEU A 108 4.08 -6.31 3.32
C LEU A 108 5.30 -5.94 2.47
N ILE A 109 5.15 -4.88 1.68
CA ILE A 109 6.18 -4.27 0.85
C ILE A 109 6.59 -2.95 1.53
N PRO A 110 7.58 -2.97 2.43
CA PRO A 110 8.00 -1.77 3.12
C PRO A 110 8.64 -0.78 2.15
N VAL A 111 8.39 0.51 2.38
CA VAL A 111 9.05 1.62 1.66
C VAL A 111 9.76 2.54 2.64
N SER A 112 10.72 3.32 2.13
CA SER A 112 11.41 4.32 2.95
C SER A 112 10.61 5.61 2.94
N ARG A 113 10.23 6.16 4.11
CA ARG A 113 9.57 7.48 4.22
C ARG A 113 10.33 8.61 3.51
N ARG A 114 11.65 8.47 3.33
CA ARG A 114 12.48 9.47 2.63
C ARG A 114 12.31 9.44 1.11
N GLU A 115 12.03 8.26 0.54
CA GLU A 115 12.04 8.03 -0.90
C GLU A 115 10.64 7.76 -1.46
N GLY A 116 9.74 7.21 -0.64
CA GLY A 116 8.44 6.70 -1.04
C GLY A 116 8.55 5.43 -1.88
N VAL A 117 7.55 5.22 -2.73
CA VAL A 117 7.60 4.18 -3.76
C VAL A 117 8.72 4.49 -4.77
N THR A 118 9.39 3.44 -5.21
CA THR A 118 10.45 3.50 -6.23
C THR A 118 10.27 2.37 -7.24
N GLU A 119 11.13 2.34 -8.27
CA GLU A 119 11.17 1.20 -9.19
C GLU A 119 11.46 -0.13 -8.45
N ALA A 120 12.32 -0.10 -7.43
CA ALA A 120 12.61 -1.28 -6.62
C ALA A 120 11.38 -1.77 -5.85
N THR A 121 10.56 -0.85 -5.34
CA THR A 121 9.26 -1.18 -4.72
C THR A 121 8.35 -1.90 -5.70
N LEU A 122 8.21 -1.38 -6.92
CA LEU A 122 7.37 -1.98 -7.96
C LEU A 122 7.87 -3.38 -8.34
N ARG A 123 9.18 -3.53 -8.58
CA ARG A 123 9.81 -4.82 -8.90
C ARG A 123 9.60 -5.84 -7.79
N LYS A 124 9.76 -5.44 -6.52
CA LYS A 124 9.54 -6.32 -5.37
C LYS A 124 8.08 -6.78 -5.29
N LEU A 125 7.12 -5.87 -5.42
CA LEU A 125 5.69 -6.19 -5.39
C LEU A 125 5.33 -7.26 -6.45
N PHE A 126 5.79 -7.07 -7.68
CA PHE A 126 5.50 -8.03 -8.75
C PHE A 126 6.24 -9.37 -8.58
N ALA A 127 7.47 -9.37 -8.08
CA ALA A 127 8.18 -10.61 -7.75
C ALA A 127 7.41 -11.41 -6.68
N THR A 128 6.94 -10.77 -5.61
CA THR A 128 6.15 -11.44 -4.58
C THR A 128 4.82 -11.97 -5.14
N LEU A 129 4.16 -11.23 -6.03
CA LEU A 129 2.96 -11.69 -6.71
C LEU A 129 3.20 -12.96 -7.54
N ASP A 130 4.29 -13.00 -8.30
CA ASP A 130 4.61 -14.15 -9.15
C ASP A 130 5.02 -15.39 -8.34
N ASP A 131 5.79 -15.22 -7.25
CA ASP A 131 6.16 -16.31 -6.34
C ASP A 131 4.93 -16.97 -5.71
N ARG A 132 3.91 -16.17 -5.33
CA ARG A 132 2.66 -16.71 -4.78
C ARG A 132 1.82 -17.44 -5.83
N ARG A 133 1.73 -16.89 -7.05
CA ARG A 133 1.07 -17.57 -8.18
C ARG A 133 1.70 -18.93 -8.49
N ALA A 134 3.03 -19.04 -8.40
CA ALA A 134 3.73 -20.30 -8.59
C ALA A 134 3.48 -21.31 -7.45
N SER A 135 3.22 -20.82 -6.24
CA SER A 135 2.99 -21.64 -5.04
C SER A 135 1.57 -22.18 -4.91
N GLY A 136 0.62 -21.73 -5.74
CA GLY A 136 -0.77 -22.20 -5.73
C GLY A 136 -1.65 -21.62 -4.61
N ASP A 137 -1.17 -20.57 -3.95
CA ASP A 137 -1.85 -19.81 -2.89
C ASP A 137 -2.63 -18.60 -3.43
#